data_AF-A0A6V7XEN8-F1
#
_entry.id   AF-A0A6V7XEN8-F1
#
_cell.length_a   1.000
_cell.length_b   1.000
_cell.length_c   1.000
_cell.angle_alpha   90.00
_cell.angle_beta   90.00
_cell.angle_gamma   90.00
#
_symmetry.space_group_name_H-M   'P 1'
#
loop_
_entity.id
_entity.type
_entity.pdbx_description
1 polymer ?
#
loop_
_entity_poly.entity_id
_entity_poly.type
_entity_poly.pdbx_seq_one_letter_code
_entity_poly.pdbx_strand_id
1 'polypeptide(L)'
;MSECLCHQRGCIQLIIGPMFSGKTTELFRLATRHTLAGRSVAIIKYRHDIRYDSTQACTHDHRKMEAFLAENIEEIYETIKNYNVIGIDEGQFV
;
A
#
# COMPACT_ATOMS: atom_id res chain seq x y z
N MET A 1 35.81 1.32 3.95
CA MET A 1 34.71 1.18 2.97
C MET A 1 33.67 2.23 3.34
N SER A 2 33.40 3.17 2.43
CA SER A 2 32.50 4.30 2.68
C SER A 2 31.06 3.79 2.64
N GLU A 3 30.36 3.83 3.78
CA GLU A 3 28.92 3.57 3.82
C GLU A 3 28.19 4.72 3.13
N CYS A 4 27.46 4.40 2.06
CA CYS A 4 26.65 5.37 1.32
C CYS A 4 25.48 5.82 2.20
N LEU A 5 25.57 7.06 2.72
CA LEU A 5 24.64 7.70 3.68
C LEU A 5 23.21 7.94 3.15
N CYS A 6 22.84 7.51 1.94
CA CYS A 6 21.55 7.84 1.34
C CYS A 6 20.39 6.89 1.69
N HIS A 7 20.60 5.83 2.47
CA HIS A 7 19.63 4.73 2.62
C HIS A 7 18.82 4.68 3.94
N GLN A 8 18.83 5.74 4.75
CA GLN A 8 18.27 5.75 6.11
C GLN A 8 17.07 6.71 6.30
N ARG A 9 16.41 7.20 5.25
CA ARG A 9 15.22 8.06 5.39
C ARG A 9 13.98 7.38 4.82
N GLY A 10 12.88 7.46 5.57
CA GLY A 10 11.56 7.16 5.03
C GLY A 10 11.25 8.07 3.84
N CYS A 11 10.55 7.54 2.85
CA CYS A 11 10.11 8.30 1.67
C CYS A 11 8.62 8.10 1.46
N ILE A 12 7.95 9.13 0.96
CA ILE A 12 6.55 9.07 0.53
C ILE A 12 6.55 9.08 -1.00
N GLN A 13 5.89 8.09 -1.59
CA GLN A 13 5.66 8.01 -3.03
C GLN A 13 4.16 8.20 -3.27
N LEU A 14 3.83 9.09 -4.19
CA LEU A 14 2.45 9.42 -4.52
C LEU A 14 2.13 8.94 -5.94
N ILE A 15 1.14 8.05 -6.07
CA ILE A 15 0.63 7.57 -7.34
C ILE A 15 -0.75 8.20 -7.56
N ILE A 16 -0.85 9.12 -8.53
CA ILE A 16 -2.08 9.85 -8.83
C ILE A 16 -2.50 9.68 -10.28
N GLY A 17 -3.80 9.83 -10.53
CA GLY A 17 -4.39 9.67 -11.84
C GLY A 17 -5.90 9.38 -11.76
N PRO A 18 -6.63 9.51 -12.89
CA PRO A 18 -8.05 9.22 -12.93
C PRO A 18 -8.33 7.73 -12.63
N MET A 19 -9.59 7.37 -12.43
CA MET A 19 -9.98 5.95 -12.42
C MET A 19 -9.49 5.27 -13.71
N PHE A 20 -9.16 3.97 -13.63
CA PHE A 20 -8.63 3.16 -14.75
C PHE A 20 -7.23 3.49 -15.26
N SER A 21 -6.51 4.44 -14.65
CA SER A 21 -5.10 4.73 -14.96
C SER A 21 -4.08 3.72 -14.37
N GLY A 22 -4.55 2.64 -13.73
CA GLY A 22 -3.68 1.60 -13.19
C GLY A 22 -2.99 1.93 -11.86
N LYS A 23 -3.47 2.92 -11.08
CA LYS A 23 -2.87 3.30 -9.78
C LYS A 23 -2.66 2.12 -8.82
N THR A 24 -3.71 1.36 -8.57
CA THR A 24 -3.67 0.18 -7.68
C THR A 24 -2.74 -0.89 -8.23
N THR A 25 -2.67 -1.06 -9.56
CA THR A 25 -1.74 -1.98 -10.21
C THR A 25 -0.28 -1.58 -9.96
N GLU A 26 0.03 -0.29 -10.04
CA GLU A 26 1.37 0.23 -9.74
C GLU A 26 1.72 0.12 -8.25
N LEU A 27 0.77 0.43 -7.36
CA LEU A 27 0.93 0.21 -5.92
C LEU A 27 1.30 -1.25 -5.61
N PHE A 28 0.58 -2.21 -6.21
CA PHE A 28 0.84 -3.63 -6.00
C PHE A 28 2.18 -4.05 -6.59
N ARG A 29 2.59 -3.49 -7.74
CA ARG A 29 3.90 -3.75 -8.34
C ARG A 29 5.03 -3.32 -7.39
N LEU A 30 4.91 -2.15 -6.76
CA LEU A 30 5.88 -1.66 -5.77
C LEU A 30 5.87 -2.52 -4.50
N ALA A 31 4.69 -2.86 -3.99
CA ALA A 31 4.52 -3.74 -2.84
C ALA A 31 5.19 -5.10 -3.06
N THR A 32 4.89 -5.78 -4.19
CA THR A 32 5.51 -7.05 -4.56
C THR A 32 7.03 -6.93 -4.65
N ARG A 33 7.56 -5.85 -5.24
CA ARG A 33 9.01 -5.63 -5.33
C ARG A 33 9.65 -5.53 -3.95
N HIS A 34 9.00 -4.88 -2.98
CA HIS A 34 9.49 -4.79 -1.61
C HIS A 34 9.39 -6.12 -0.85
N THR A 35 8.30 -6.86 -1.03
CA THR A 35 8.16 -8.22 -0.47
C THR A 35 9.25 -9.16 -0.99
N LEU A 36 9.53 -9.14 -2.30
CA LEU A 36 10.61 -9.93 -2.92
C LEU A 36 12.01 -9.53 -2.41
N ALA A 37 12.17 -8.30 -1.93
CA ALA A 37 13.39 -7.81 -1.29
C ALA A 37 13.45 -8.14 0.23
N GLY A 38 12.53 -8.97 0.74
CA GLY A 38 12.50 -9.40 2.15
C GLY A 38 11.96 -8.34 3.11
N ARG A 39 11.30 -7.29 2.62
CA ARG A 39 10.71 -6.25 3.48
C ARG A 39 9.28 -6.60 3.85
N SER A 40 8.88 -6.34 5.09
CA SER A 40 7.47 -6.44 5.49
C SER A 40 6.65 -5.33 4.83
N VAL A 41 5.54 -5.69 4.19
CA VAL A 41 4.65 -4.76 3.48
C VAL A 41 3.23 -4.87 4.02
N ALA A 42 2.63 -3.75 4.41
CA ALA A 42 1.22 -3.65 4.75
C ALA A 42 0.48 -2.88 3.65
N ILE A 43 -0.62 -3.43 3.16
CA ILE A 43 -1.56 -2.72 2.28
C ILE A 43 -2.77 -2.28 3.09
N ILE A 44 -3.17 -1.02 2.94
CA ILE A 44 -4.34 -0.43 3.55
C ILE A 44 -5.32 -0.14 2.43
N LYS A 45 -6.58 -0.51 2.66
CA LYS A 45 -7.71 -0.20 1.79
C LYS A 45 -8.77 0.51 2.62
N TYR A 46 -9.39 1.54 2.03
CA TYR A 46 -10.53 2.19 2.65
C TYR A 46 -11.69 1.21 2.88
N ARG A 47 -12.18 1.12 4.11
CA ARG A 47 -13.19 0.12 4.53
C ARG A 47 -14.46 0.15 3.70
N HIS A 48 -14.92 1.33 3.29
CA HIS A 48 -16.16 1.47 2.52
C HIS A 48 -15.97 1.35 1.01
N ASP A 49 -14.75 1.07 0.52
CA ASP A 49 -14.52 0.79 -0.89
C ASP A 49 -14.92 -0.65 -1.25
N ILE A 50 -16.22 -0.91 -1.29
CA ILE A 50 -16.84 -2.21 -1.58
C ILE A 50 -17.05 -2.48 -3.08
N ARG A 51 -16.53 -1.61 -3.97
CA ARG A 51 -16.82 -1.65 -5.41
C ARG A 51 -16.33 -2.94 -6.10
N TYR A 52 -15.34 -3.62 -5.53
CA TYR A 52 -14.69 -4.79 -6.15
C TYR A 52 -14.51 -5.99 -5.22
N ASP A 53 -14.27 -5.78 -3.92
CA ASP A 53 -14.17 -6.84 -2.91
C ASP A 53 -14.31 -6.21 -1.51
N SER A 54 -15.00 -6.88 -0.58
CA SER A 54 -15.23 -6.38 0.78
C SER A 54 -14.06 -6.65 1.73
N THR A 55 -13.10 -7.49 1.34
CA THR A 55 -12.00 -7.95 2.21
C THR A 55 -10.61 -7.80 1.60
N GLN A 56 -10.49 -7.58 0.30
CA GLN A 56 -9.20 -7.53 -0.40
C GLN A 56 -9.05 -6.26 -1.24
N ALA A 57 -7.82 -5.76 -1.33
CA ALA A 57 -7.48 -4.77 -2.34
C ALA A 57 -7.39 -5.50 -3.69
N CYS A 58 -8.25 -5.12 -4.62
CA CYS A 58 -8.44 -5.80 -5.89
C CYS A 58 -8.13 -4.83 -7.03
N THR A 59 -7.23 -5.23 -7.91
CA THR A 59 -7.05 -4.53 -9.19
C THR A 59 -8.12 -4.95 -10.18
N HIS A 60 -8.36 -4.13 -11.19
CA HIS A 60 -9.21 -4.47 -12.33
C HIS A 60 -8.77 -5.78 -13.03
N ASP A 61 -7.47 -6.09 -12.99
CA ASP A 61 -6.89 -7.30 -13.60
C ASP A 61 -6.93 -8.52 -12.65
N HIS A 62 -7.84 -8.52 -11.67
CA HIS A 62 -8.10 -9.61 -10.73
C HIS A 62 -6.92 -10.01 -9.84
N ARG A 63 -5.85 -9.21 -9.79
CA ARG A 63 -4.81 -9.39 -8.76
C ARG A 63 -5.35 -8.92 -7.43
N LYS A 64 -5.25 -9.78 -6.43
CA LYS A 64 -5.67 -9.52 -5.06
C LYS A 64 -4.47 -9.57 -4.13
N MET A 65 -4.42 -8.64 -3.19
CA MET A 65 -3.47 -8.64 -2.08
C MET A 65 -4.26 -8.48 -0.78
N GLU A 66 -3.89 -9.24 0.25
CA GLU A 66 -4.47 -9.05 1.58
C GLU A 66 -4.21 -7.62 2.05
N ALA A 67 -5.25 -6.98 2.59
CA ALA A 67 -5.21 -5.60 2.98
C ALA A 67 -5.90 -5.40 4.33
N PHE A 68 -5.36 -4.46 5.13
CA PHE A 68 -6.02 -3.93 6.31
C PHE A 68 -7.12 -2.97 5.87
N LEU A 69 -8.34 -3.18 6.37
CA LEU A 69 -9.46 -2.30 6.12
C LEU A 69 -9.55 -1.25 7.23
N ALA A 70 -9.46 0.02 6.86
CA ALA A 70 -9.53 1.12 7.81
C ALA A 70 -10.37 2.28 7.27
N GLU A 71 -11.02 3.00 8.17
CA GLU A 71 -11.66 4.29 7.86
C GLU A 71 -10.70 5.47 8.06
N ASN A 72 -9.72 5.31 8.96
CA ASN A 72 -8.64 6.25 9.24
C ASN A 72 -7.37 5.48 9.63
N ILE A 73 -6.20 6.10 9.44
CA ILE A 73 -4.91 5.44 9.74
C ILE A 73 -4.73 5.15 11.24
N GLU A 74 -5.31 5.98 12.11
CA GLU A 74 -5.21 5.84 13.56
C GLU A 74 -5.77 4.51 14.07
N GLU A 75 -6.84 3.99 13.46
CA GLU A 75 -7.47 2.70 13.81
C GLU A 75 -6.48 1.53 13.75
N ILE A 76 -5.57 1.55 12.78
CA ILE A 76 -4.66 0.44 12.46
C ILE A 76 -3.19 0.76 12.76
N TYR A 77 -2.90 1.96 13.27
CA TYR A 77 -1.53 2.45 13.48
C TYR A 77 -0.67 1.45 14.26
N GLU A 78 -1.18 0.97 15.40
CA GLU A 78 -0.45 0.03 16.25
C GLU A 78 -0.14 -1.31 15.55
N THR A 79 -1.00 -1.73 14.63
CA THR A 79 -0.81 -2.95 13.82
C THR A 79 0.24 -2.73 12.73
N ILE A 80 0.25 -1.57 12.08
CA ILE A 80 1.09 -1.32 10.90
C ILE A 80 2.43 -0.65 11.19
N LYS A 81 2.64 -0.06 12.38
CA LYS A 81 3.83 0.75 12.71
C LYS A 81 5.18 0.03 12.58
N ASN A 82 5.19 -1.30 12.64
CA ASN A 82 6.40 -2.12 12.55
C ASN A 82 6.69 -2.64 11.13
N TYR A 83 5.84 -2.31 10.14
CA TYR A 83 6.08 -2.70 8.75
C TYR A 83 7.15 -1.81 8.11
N ASN A 84 7.96 -2.37 7.22
CA ASN A 84 8.98 -1.61 6.51
C ASN A 84 8.39 -0.74 5.40
N VAL A 85 7.27 -1.15 4.81
CA VAL A 85 6.58 -0.46 3.73
C VAL A 85 5.08 -0.46 4.00
N ILE A 86 4.46 0.70 3.85
CA ILE A 86 3.04 0.94 4.05
C ILE A 86 2.49 1.44 2.71
N GLY A 87 1.61 0.66 2.08
CA GLY A 87 0.92 1.03 0.85
C GLY A 87 -0.54 1.37 1.15
N ILE A 88 -1.00 2.54 0.70
CA ILE A 88 -2.37 3.00 0.92
C ILE A 88 -3.06 3.10 -0.44
N ASP A 89 -4.09 2.29 -0.67
CA ASP A 89 -4.94 2.36 -1.85
C ASP A 89 -6.12 3.30 -1.60
N GLU A 90 -6.51 4.07 -2.63
CA GLU A 90 -7.57 5.08 -2.55
C GLU A 90 -7.40 6.06 -1.36
N GLY A 91 -6.16 6.50 -1.11
CA GLY A 91 -5.78 7.33 0.04
C GLY A 91 -6.45 8.70 0.15
N GLN A 92 -7.25 9.12 -0.84
CA GLN A 92 -8.14 10.27 -0.72
C GLN A 92 -9.33 10.03 0.25
N PHE A 93 -9.58 8.78 0.64
CA PHE A 93 -10.67 8.40 1.54
C PHE A 93 -10.23 7.92 2.92
N VAL A 94 -8.94 7.64 3.11
CA VAL A 94 -8.34 7.07 4.34
C VAL A 94 -7.71 8.16 5.19
#